data_AF-A0A8S1BLU5-F1
#
_entry.id   AF-A0A8S1BLU5-F1
#
_cell.length_a   1.000
_cell.length_b   1.000
_cell.length_c   1.000
_cell.angle_alpha   90.00
_cell.angle_beta   90.00
_cell.angle_gamma   90.00
#
_symmetry.space_group_name_H-M   'P 1'
#
loop_
_entity.id
_entity.type
_entity.pdbx_description
1 polymer ?
#
loop_
_entity_poly.entity_id
_entity_poly.type
_entity_poly.pdbx_seq_one_letter_code
_entity_poly.pdbx_strand_id
1 'polypeptide(L)'
;MKTILVFVCGYVFMCVFGQDCKVGGKRCVDHEQCCGGCCFYGECVDTYRSCYLTSDVCDGHVCIGDEDCVVYVPPECPGCEPLPICRLLQLE
;
A
#
# COMPACT_ATOMS: atom_id res chain seq x y z
N MET A 1 -17.32 26.89 42.16
CA MET A 1 -17.74 26.25 40.89
C MET A 1 -17.10 26.95 39.69
N LYS A 2 -15.76 26.93 39.58
CA LYS A 2 -15.03 27.57 38.45
C LYS A 2 -13.95 26.64 37.86
N THR A 3 -13.52 25.65 38.64
CA THR A 3 -12.48 24.67 38.30
C THR A 3 -12.96 23.52 37.41
N ILE A 4 -14.27 23.30 37.27
CA ILE A 4 -14.84 22.20 36.47
C ILE A 4 -14.79 22.54 34.97
N LEU A 5 -14.85 23.83 34.60
CA LEU A 5 -14.92 24.29 33.22
C LEU A 5 -13.59 24.15 32.45
N VAL A 6 -12.46 24.10 33.16
CA VAL A 6 -11.13 23.99 32.53
C VAL A 6 -10.81 22.56 32.10
N PHE A 7 -11.34 21.55 32.81
CA PHE A 7 -11.07 20.14 32.50
C PHE A 7 -11.80 19.64 31.25
N VAL A 8 -12.95 20.24 30.90
CA VAL A 8 -13.75 19.81 29.73
C VAL A 8 -13.18 20.34 28.42
N CYS A 9 -12.54 21.51 28.39
CA CYS A 9 -11.88 22.03 27.17
C CYS A 9 -10.56 21.31 26.84
N GLY A 10 -9.87 20.73 27.84
CA GLY A 10 -8.63 19.99 27.61
C GLY A 10 -8.83 18.61 26.96
N TYR A 11 -9.95 17.94 27.24
CA TYR A 11 -10.21 16.58 26.77
C TYR A 11 -10.60 16.49 25.29
N VAL A 12 -11.11 17.58 24.69
CA VAL A 12 -11.58 17.59 23.29
C VAL A 12 -10.42 17.70 22.28
N PHE A 13 -9.24 18.16 22.73
CA PHE A 13 -8.08 18.35 21.84
C PHE A 13 -7.26 17.09 21.55
N MET A 14 -7.56 15.96 22.20
CA MET A 14 -6.79 14.71 22.02
C MET A 14 -7.28 13.82 20.86
N CYS A 15 -8.32 14.23 20.11
CA CYS A 15 -9.01 13.36 19.17
C CYS A 15 -8.88 13.77 17.69
N VAL A 16 -7.76 14.30 17.20
CA VAL A 16 -7.56 14.43 15.73
C VAL A 16 -6.08 14.35 15.34
N PHE A 17 -5.45 13.19 15.55
CA PHE A 17 -4.35 12.78 14.67
C PHE A 17 -4.89 11.73 13.69
N GLY A 18 -5.86 12.14 12.88
CA GLY A 18 -6.04 11.46 11.60
C GLY A 18 -4.77 11.76 10.82
N GLN A 19 -3.78 10.87 10.87
CA GLN A 19 -2.65 10.95 9.95
C GLN A 19 -3.27 10.95 8.56
N ASP A 20 -3.05 12.03 7.83
CA ASP A 20 -3.51 12.21 6.45
C ASP A 20 -2.63 11.30 5.58
N CYS A 21 -2.85 9.99 5.73
CA CYS A 21 -2.17 8.98 4.96
C CYS A 21 -2.85 8.88 3.59
N LYS A 22 -2.08 8.43 2.62
CA LYS A 22 -2.46 8.34 1.22
C LYS A 22 -2.96 6.93 0.95
N VAL A 23 -4.11 6.85 0.30
CA VAL A 23 -4.71 5.58 -0.14
C VAL A 23 -3.99 5.02 -1.37
N GLY A 24 -4.27 3.76 -1.72
CA GLY A 24 -3.73 3.10 -2.91
C GLY A 24 -3.76 3.96 -4.19
N GLY A 25 -2.67 3.92 -4.96
CA GLY A 25 -2.48 4.64 -6.22
C GLY A 25 -2.14 6.13 -6.07
N LYS A 26 -2.02 6.64 -4.85
CA LYS A 26 -1.57 8.02 -4.60
C LYS A 26 -0.05 8.10 -4.51
N ARG A 27 0.52 9.21 -4.98
CA ARG A 27 1.97 9.43 -4.96
C ARG A 27 2.53 9.54 -3.55
N CYS A 28 3.62 8.86 -3.25
CA CYS A 28 4.29 8.85 -1.96
C CYS A 28 5.82 8.97 -2.13
N VAL A 29 6.49 9.33 -1.04
CA VAL A 29 7.97 9.31 -0.96
C VAL A 29 8.43 8.23 0.03
N ASP A 30 7.65 7.99 1.08
CA ASP A 30 7.97 7.05 2.16
C ASP A 30 6.77 6.14 2.45
N HIS A 31 7.02 4.95 3.00
CA HIS A 31 5.98 3.97 3.31
C HIS A 31 4.99 4.46 4.38
N GLU A 32 5.45 5.24 5.36
CA GLU A 32 4.61 5.82 6.43
C GLU A 32 3.56 6.82 5.90
N GLN A 33 3.69 7.25 4.63
CA GLN A 33 2.71 8.11 3.99
C GLN A 33 1.50 7.32 3.49
N CYS A 34 1.52 5.98 3.48
CA CYS A 34 0.46 5.15 2.89
C CYS A 34 -0.45 4.53 3.96
N CYS A 35 -1.77 4.56 3.73
CA CYS A 35 -2.75 4.02 4.67
C CYS A 35 -2.79 2.49 4.61
N GLY A 36 -2.01 1.80 5.47
CA GLY A 36 -2.07 0.34 5.56
C GLY A 36 -1.43 -0.38 4.37
N GLY A 37 -0.51 0.30 3.69
CA GLY A 37 0.23 -0.22 2.55
C GLY A 37 1.65 0.35 2.50
N CYS A 38 2.33 0.16 1.38
CA CYS A 38 3.73 0.53 1.20
C CYS A 38 3.89 1.46 0.01
N CYS A 39 4.81 2.41 0.12
CA CYS A 39 5.25 3.21 -1.02
C CYS A 39 6.18 2.40 -1.95
N PHE A 40 5.70 2.00 -3.13
CA PHE A 40 6.51 1.35 -4.15
C PHE A 40 6.43 2.13 -5.46
N TYR A 41 7.59 2.30 -6.11
CA TYR A 41 7.69 3.06 -7.37
C TYR A 41 7.09 4.49 -7.30
N GLY A 42 7.09 5.09 -6.11
CA GLY A 42 6.53 6.42 -5.87
C GLY A 42 5.01 6.46 -5.71
N GLU A 43 4.34 5.31 -5.60
CA GLU A 43 2.90 5.20 -5.38
C GLU A 43 2.56 4.30 -4.19
N CYS A 44 1.48 4.61 -3.49
CA CYS A 44 0.99 3.78 -2.40
C CYS A 44 0.38 2.51 -2.98
N VAL A 45 0.87 1.38 -2.52
CA VAL A 45 0.38 0.06 -2.85
C VAL A 45 -0.20 -0.57 -1.58
N ASP A 46 -1.47 -0.89 -1.61
CA ASP A 46 -2.19 -1.62 -0.58
C ASP A 46 -1.66 -3.06 -0.57
N THR A 47 -0.88 -3.40 0.46
CA THR A 47 -0.24 -4.70 0.63
C THR A 47 -0.20 -5.08 2.10
N TYR A 48 -0.24 -6.38 2.37
CA TYR A 48 -0.01 -6.94 3.71
C TYR A 48 1.44 -7.39 3.92
N ARG A 49 2.30 -7.26 2.92
CA ARG A 49 3.72 -7.62 3.01
C ARG A 49 4.51 -6.53 3.74
N SER A 50 5.70 -6.88 4.19
CA SER A 50 6.65 -5.90 4.72
C SER A 50 7.11 -4.95 3.61
N CYS A 51 7.06 -3.64 3.87
CA CYS A 51 7.51 -2.62 2.93
C CYS A 51 9.01 -2.68 2.61
N TYR A 52 9.78 -3.39 3.43
CA TYR A 52 11.22 -3.58 3.27
C TYR A 52 11.58 -4.83 2.43
N LEU A 53 10.57 -5.59 1.99
CA LEU A 53 10.74 -6.66 1.02
C LEU A 53 10.63 -6.10 -0.40
N THR A 54 11.22 -6.82 -1.34
CA THR A 54 11.11 -6.47 -2.76
C THR A 54 9.63 -6.49 -3.17
N SER A 55 9.22 -5.49 -3.95
CA SER A 55 7.90 -5.47 -4.59
C SER A 55 7.84 -6.36 -5.83
N ASP A 56 8.94 -7.03 -6.18
CA ASP A 56 8.99 -7.97 -7.29
C ASP A 56 8.26 -9.24 -6.88
N VAL A 57 7.02 -9.36 -7.35
CA VAL A 57 6.17 -10.51 -7.06
C VAL A 57 6.51 -11.74 -7.90
N CYS A 58 7.34 -11.58 -8.94
CA CYS A 58 7.85 -12.68 -9.74
C CYS A 58 9.15 -13.26 -9.18
N ASP A 59 9.87 -12.53 -8.32
CA ASP A 59 11.05 -13.06 -7.64
C ASP A 59 10.69 -14.28 -6.79
N GLY A 60 11.24 -15.44 -7.13
CA GLY A 60 10.94 -16.72 -6.50
C GLY A 60 9.59 -17.36 -6.88
N HIS A 61 8.79 -16.74 -7.76
CA HIS A 61 7.56 -17.36 -8.26
C HIS A 61 7.88 -18.36 -9.37
N VAL A 62 7.35 -19.58 -9.25
CA VAL A 62 7.61 -20.67 -10.21
C VAL A 62 6.39 -20.89 -11.08
N CYS A 63 6.55 -20.65 -12.38
CA CYS A 63 5.58 -21.00 -13.41
C CYS A 63 5.79 -22.43 -13.92
N ILE A 64 4.74 -23.03 -14.51
CA ILE A 64 4.77 -24.41 -14.98
C ILE A 64 5.02 -24.43 -16.48
N GLY A 65 5.98 -25.22 -16.93
CA GLY A 65 6.27 -25.41 -18.36
C GLY A 65 7.01 -24.22 -18.97
N ASP A 66 6.53 -23.74 -20.13
CA ASP A 66 7.10 -22.64 -20.91
C ASP A 66 6.43 -21.28 -20.60
N GLU A 67 5.73 -21.18 -19.47
CA GLU A 67 5.10 -19.94 -19.03
C GLU A 67 6.11 -19.06 -18.28
N ASP A 68 6.05 -17.75 -18.54
CA ASP A 68 6.83 -16.77 -17.79
C ASP A 68 5.94 -16.03 -16.78
N CYS A 69 6.55 -15.63 -15.66
CA CYS A 69 5.89 -14.78 -14.68
C CYS A 69 5.78 -13.35 -15.20
N VAL A 70 4.56 -12.83 -15.19
CA VAL A 70 4.24 -11.45 -15.55
C VAL A 70 3.59 -10.79 -14.33
N VAL A 71 4.00 -9.56 -14.05
CA VAL A 71 3.41 -8.75 -13.00
C VAL A 71 2.09 -8.18 -13.49
N TYR A 72 0.99 -8.50 -12.82
CA TYR A 72 -0.36 -8.03 -13.14
C TYR A 72 -0.92 -7.12 -12.04
N VAL A 73 -1.39 -5.94 -12.43
CA VAL A 73 -2.14 -5.03 -11.54
C VAL A 73 -3.57 -4.95 -12.05
N PRO A 74 -4.59 -5.30 -11.24
CA PRO A 74 -5.99 -5.19 -11.64
C PRO A 74 -6.36 -3.74 -12.03
N PRO A 75 -7.01 -3.51 -13.18
CA PRO A 75 -7.35 -2.16 -13.63
C PRO A 75 -8.36 -1.45 -12.71
N GLU A 76 -9.16 -2.21 -11.94
CA GLU A 76 -10.10 -1.67 -10.96
C GLU A 76 -9.41 -1.11 -9.72
N CYS A 77 -8.13 -1.43 -9.52
CA CYS A 77 -7.38 -1.09 -8.31
C CYS A 77 -5.89 -0.79 -8.65
N PRO A 78 -5.58 0.42 -9.14
CA PRO A 78 -4.21 0.82 -9.47
C PRO A 78 -3.27 0.87 -8.25
N GLY A 79 -3.84 0.89 -7.04
CA GLY A 79 -3.10 0.81 -5.79
C GLY A 79 -3.02 -0.59 -5.19
N CYS A 80 -3.56 -1.63 -5.82
CA CYS A 80 -3.49 -2.97 -5.24
C CYS A 80 -2.10 -3.57 -5.41
N GLU A 81 -1.70 -4.41 -4.47
CA GLU A 81 -0.51 -5.23 -4.59
C GLU A 81 -0.49 -5.97 -5.95
N PRO A 82 0.59 -5.85 -6.73
CA PRO A 82 0.72 -6.59 -7.97
C PRO A 82 0.67 -8.10 -7.72
N LEU A 83 0.09 -8.84 -8.65
CA LEU A 83 -0.01 -10.28 -8.57
C LEU A 83 0.92 -10.94 -9.61
N PRO A 84 1.64 -12.01 -9.25
CA PRO A 84 2.34 -12.81 -10.22
C PRO A 84 1.33 -13.66 -10.99
N ILE A 85 1.37 -13.58 -12.32
CA ILE A 85 0.59 -14.45 -13.19
C ILE A 85 1.50 -15.16 -14.18
N CYS A 86 1.29 -16.45 -14.40
CA CYS A 86 2.01 -17.19 -15.42
C CYS A 86 1.31 -17.03 -16.77
N ARG A 87 2.06 -16.64 -17.80
CA ARG A 87 1.57 -16.52 -19.17
C ARG A 87 2.59 -17.05 -20.15
N LEU A 88 2.11 -17.70 -21.21
CA LEU A 88 2.91 -17.97 -22.39
C LEU A 88 3.25 -16.63 -23.04
N LEU A 89 4.54 -16.27 -23.06
CA LEU A 89 5.00 -15.17 -23.89
C LEU A 89 4.83 -15.60 -25.35
N GLN A 90 3.81 -15.06 -26.03
CA GLN A 90 3.77 -15.12 -27.48
C GLN A 90 4.94 -14.27 -27.97
N LEU A 91 6.01 -14.92 -28.42
CA LEU A 91 7.08 -14.31 -29.19
C LEU A 91 6.44 -13.70 -30.45
N GLU A 92 6.19 -12.40 -30.44
CA GLU A 92 5.90 -11.60 -31.64
C GLU A 92 7.16 -11.39 -32.47
#